data_AF-A0A8J3BHC6-F1
#
_entry.id   AF-A0A8J3BHC6-F1
#
_cell.length_a   1.000
_cell.length_b   1.000
_cell.length_c   1.000
_cell.angle_alpha   90.00
_cell.angle_beta   90.00
_cell.angle_gamma   90.00
#
_symmetry.space_group_name_H-M   'P 1'
#
loop_
_entity.id
_entity.type
_entity.pdbx_description
1 polymer ?
#
loop_
_entity_poly.entity_id
_entity_poly.type
_entity_poly.pdbx_seq_one_letter_code
_entity_poly.pdbx_strand_id
1 'polypeptide(L)' 'MHIGTVRAPSGRLAAAYANWVYDEEDWAELCVVPRNCVFWVKELGDPYDKQRGA' A
#
# COMPACT_ATOMS: atom_id res chain seq x y z
N MET A 1 0.79 -5.60 5.95
CA MET A 1 1.30 -4.28 6.41
C MET A 1 1.89 -3.57 5.21
N HIS A 2 1.66 -2.26 5.02
CA HIS A 2 2.35 -1.46 4.00
C HIS A 2 3.45 -0.66 4.67
N ILE A 3 4.68 -0.80 4.19
CA ILE A 3 5.92 -0.38 4.86
C ILE A 3 6.60 0.82 4.17
N GLY A 4 6.22 1.11 2.93
CA GLY A 4 6.79 2.22 2.18
C GLY A 4 6.73 2.07 0.67
N THR A 5 7.45 2.95 -0.03
CA THR A 5 7.41 3.05 -1.49
C THR A 5 8.78 3.31 -2.07
N VAL A 6 9.08 2.71 -3.22
CA VAL A 6 10.30 2.96 -4.00
C VAL A 6 9.97 3.49 -5.39
N ARG A 7 10.88 4.28 -5.97
CA ARG A 7 10.80 4.70 -7.37
C ARG A 7 11.78 3.85 -8.18
N ALA A 8 11.29 3.20 -9.22
CA ALA A 8 12.09 2.39 -10.12
C ALA A 8 11.51 2.43 -11.54
N PRO A 9 12.35 2.29 -12.59
CA PRO A 9 11.88 2.33 -13.97
C PRO A 9 11.27 1.00 -14.43
N SER A 10 11.35 -0.07 -13.64
CA SER A 10 10.76 -1.37 -13.94
C SER A 10 10.40 -2.13 -12.66
N GLY A 11 9.49 -3.12 -12.78
CA GLY A 11 9.11 -3.98 -11.64
C GLY A 11 10.27 -4.78 -11.07
N ARG A 12 11.20 -5.25 -11.92
CA ARG A 12 12.40 -5.97 -11.48
C ARG A 12 13.32 -5.09 -10.63
N LEU A 13 13.52 -3.84 -11.01
CA LEU A 13 14.30 -2.90 -10.22
C LEU A 13 13.55 -2.45 -8.95
N ALA A 14 12.23 -2.34 -9.01
CA ALA A 14 11.42 -2.05 -7.82
C ALA A 14 11.57 -3.14 -6.76
N ALA A 15 11.55 -4.42 -7.15
CA ALA A 15 11.79 -5.54 -6.24
C ALA A 15 13.19 -5.49 -5.62
N ALA A 16 14.23 -5.25 -6.43
CA ALA A 16 15.59 -5.15 -5.93
C ALA A 16 15.77 -3.97 -4.95
N TYR A 17 15.21 -2.79 -5.27
CA TYR A 17 15.29 -1.62 -4.40
C TYR A 17 14.49 -1.83 -3.12
N ALA A 18 13.30 -2.43 -3.19
CA ALA A 18 12.50 -2.69 -2.01
C ALA A 18 13.18 -3.69 -1.07
N ASN A 19 13.77 -4.76 -1.62
CA ASN A 19 14.54 -5.71 -0.82
C ASN A 19 15.77 -5.05 -0.16
N TRP A 20 16.49 -4.17 -0.86
CA TRP A 20 17.65 -3.48 -0.27
C TRP A 20 17.27 -2.39 0.76
N VAL A 21 16.19 -1.63 0.53
CA VAL A 21 15.77 -0.54 1.41
C VAL A 21 15.08 -1.05 2.67
N TYR A 22 14.29 -2.12 2.55
CA TYR A 22 13.45 -2.66 3.61
C TYR A 22 13.88 -4.07 3.99
N ASP A 23 15.19 -4.34 4.01
CA ASP A 23 15.76 -5.64 4.40
C ASP A 23 15.53 -5.86 5.91
N GLU A 24 14.30 -6.20 6.27
CA GLU A 24 13.91 -6.59 7.61
C GLU A 24 14.03 -8.11 7.69
N GLU A 25 15.11 -8.57 8.31
CA GLU A 25 15.55 -9.97 8.46
C GLU A 25 14.48 -10.95 8.98
N ASP A 26 13.37 -10.44 9.54
CA ASP A 26 12.30 -11.23 10.16
C ASP A 26 11.08 -11.47 9.25
N TRP A 27 11.06 -10.96 8.02
CA TRP A 27 9.92 -11.14 7.12
C TRP A 27 10.04 -12.39 6.25
N ALA A 28 8.97 -13.17 6.17
CA ALA A 28 8.93 -14.36 5.32
C ALA A 28 8.93 -14.01 3.82
N GLU A 29 8.23 -12.93 3.43
CA GLU A 29 8.05 -12.54 2.02
C GLU A 29 7.91 -11.03 1.87
N LEU A 30 8.37 -10.49 0.72
CA LEU A 30 8.23 -9.10 0.33
C LEU A 30 7.40 -9.00 -0.97
N CYS A 31 6.32 -8.22 -0.94
CA CYS A 31 5.44 -8.01 -2.09
C CYS A 31 5.54 -6.57 -2.61
N VAL A 32 5.73 -6.42 -3.93
CA VAL A 32 5.84 -5.13 -4.60
C VAL A 32 4.77 -5.03 -5.68
N VAL A 33 3.98 -3.96 -5.64
CA VAL A 33 2.93 -3.67 -6.62
C VAL A 33 3.12 -2.29 -7.26
N PRO A 34 2.75 -2.11 -8.54
CA PRO A 34 2.66 -0.78 -9.13
C PRO A 34 1.68 0.12 -8.38
N ARG A 35 1.99 1.41 -8.26
CA ARG A 35 1.16 2.37 -7.51
C ARG A 35 -0.26 2.50 -8.07
N ASN A 36 -0.44 2.33 -9.38
CA ASN A 36 -1.75 2.37 -10.03
C ASN A 36 -2.61 1.12 -9.77
N CYS A 37 -2.07 0.08 -9.15
CA CYS A 37 -2.83 -1.07 -8.69
C CYS A 37 -3.38 -0.90 -7.25
N VAL A 38 -3.02 0.18 -6.57
CA VAL A 38 -3.51 0.48 -5.21
C VAL A 38 -4.71 1.42 -5.28
N PHE A 39 -5.88 0.91 -4.89
CA PHE A 39 -7.11 1.67 -4.84
C PHE A 39 -7.39 2.13 -3.41
N TRP A 40 -7.46 3.45 -3.21
CA TRP A 40 -7.83 4.01 -1.93
C TRP A 40 -9.34 3.95 -1.77
N VAL A 41 -9.78 3.16 -0.80
CA VAL A 41 -11.17 3.18 -0.35
C VAL A 41 -11.23 4.20 0.79
N LYS A 42 -11.89 5.32 0.56
CA LYS A 42 -12.37 6.14 1.67
C LYS A 42 -13.63 5.45 2.18
N GLU A 43 -13.71 5.23 3.49
CA GLU A 43 -15.00 4.97 4.10
C GLU A 43 -15.89 6.17 3.75
N LEU A 44 -16.84 5.96 2.84
CA LEU A 44 -17.99 6.84 2.81
C LEU A 44 -18.65 6.57 4.16
N GLY A 45 -18.70 7.58 5.04
CA GLY A 45 -19.58 7.53 6.20
C GLY A 45 -20.95 7.01 5.73
N ASP A 46 -21.61 6.22 6.59
CA ASP A 46 -22.81 5.46 6.22
C ASP A 46 -23.71 6.32 5.31
N PRO A 47 -23.94 5.91 4.04
CA PRO A 47 -24.78 6.68 3.13
C PRO A 47 -26.25 6.78 3.62
N TYR A 48 -26.60 6.04 4.67
CA TYR A 48 -27.85 6.11 5.40
C TYR A 48 -27.76 6.79 6.78
N ASP A 49 -26.66 7.50 7.09
CA ASP A 49 -26.58 8.39 8.25
C ASP A 49 -27.44 9.64 8.01
N LYS A 50 -28.75 9.42 7.88
CA LYS A 50 -29.77 10.44 8.04
C LYS A 50 -29.70 10.85 9.50
N GLN A 51 -29.10 12.01 9.73
CA GLN A 51 -29.35 12.91 10.86
C GLN A 51 -30.12 12.20 11.99
N ARG A 52 -29.39 11.63 12.94
CA ARG A 52 -29.92 11.45 14.28
C ARG A 52 -30.23 12.85 14.81
N GLY A 53 -31.46 13.30 14.57
CA GLY A 53 -31.99 14.49 15.19
C GLY A 53 -32.02 14.32 16.69
N ALA A 54 -31.43 15.28 17.40
CA ALA A 54 -31.86 15.85 18.67
C ALA A 54 -31.05 17.13 18.90
#